data_AF-A0A9D8LF28-F1
#
_entry.id   AF-A0A9D8LF28-F1
#
_cell.length_a   1.000
_cell.length_b   1.000
_cell.length_c   1.000
_cell.angle_alpha   90.00
_cell.angle_beta   90.00
_cell.angle_gamma   90.00
#
_symmetry.space_group_name_H-M   'P 1'
#
loop_
_entity.id
_entity.type
_entity.pdbx_description
1 polymer ?
#
loop_
_entity_poly.entity_id
_entity_poly.type
_entity_poly.pdbx_seq_one_letter_code
_entity_poly.pdbx_strand_id
1 'polypeptide(L)' 'MLMKLSAPMQRDVEATVRLRAGESRVLDVFAVAEEVQLRFNGENVALEDIAAVVMQLAAQSGCALELDEA' A
#
# COMPACT_ATOMS: atom_id res chain seq x y z
N MET A 1 9.55 -10.13 -10.01
CA MET A 1 9.97 -10.64 -8.68
C MET A 1 9.58 -9.54 -7.72
N LEU A 2 8.49 -9.68 -6.95
CA LEU A 2 8.12 -8.65 -5.97
C LEU A 2 9.29 -8.49 -5.01
N MET A 3 9.89 -7.29 -4.94
CA MET A 3 10.84 -7.05 -3.86
C MET A 3 10.10 -7.21 -2.54
N LYS A 4 10.66 -8.01 -1.63
CA LYS A 4 10.10 -8.11 -0.28
C LYS A 4 10.41 -6.80 0.43
N LEU A 5 9.36 -6.02 0.71
CA LEU A 5 9.43 -4.87 1.61
C LEU A 5 10.09 -5.30 2.92
N SER A 6 10.79 -4.37 3.57
CA SER A 6 11.31 -4.61 4.91
C SER A 6 10.16 -4.93 5.87
N ALA A 7 10.43 -5.71 6.92
CA ALA A 7 9.44 -6.03 7.94
C ALA A 7 8.74 -4.79 8.55
N PRO A 8 9.43 -3.67 8.88
CA PRO A 8 8.75 -2.47 9.34
C PRO A 8 7.86 -1.84 8.27
N MET A 9 8.32 -1.78 7.01
CA MET A 9 7.53 -1.24 5.91
C MET A 9 6.28 -2.08 5.63
N GLN A 10 6.39 -3.40 5.65
CA GLN A 10 5.25 -4.29 5.47
C GLN A 10 4.18 -4.08 6.55
N ARG A 11 4.58 -3.94 7.82
CA ARG A 11 3.63 -3.66 8.91
C ARG A 11 2.96 -2.29 8.75
N ASP A 12 3.70 -1.30 8.26
CA ASP A 12 3.17 0.04 8.00
C ASP A 12 2.14 0.05 6.86
N VAL A 13 2.40 -0.70 5.78
CA VAL A 13 1.41 -0.94 4.72
C VAL A 13 0.15 -1.60 5.29
N GLU A 14 0.31 -2.68 6.06
CA GLU A 14 -0.83 -3.39 6.67
C GLU A 14 -1.70 -2.49 7.55
N ALA A 15 -1.07 -1.66 8.39
CA ALA A 15 -1.78 -0.71 9.25
C ALA A 15 -2.52 0.35 8.44
N THR A 16 -1.88 0.90 7.41
CA THR A 16 -2.44 1.95 6.56
C THR A 16 -3.61 1.43 5.73
N VAL A 17 -3.47 0.26 5.10
CA VAL A 17 -4.55 -0.40 4.37
C VAL A 17 -5.76 -0.66 5.27
N ARG A 18 -5.54 -1.18 6.48
CA ARG A 18 -6.62 -1.45 7.43
C ARG A 18 -7.34 -0.17 7.87
N LEU A 19 -6.60 0.90 8.11
CA LEU A 19 -7.17 2.20 8.45
C LEU A 19 -8.06 2.73 7.32
N ARG A 20 -7.52 2.81 6.10
CA ARG A 20 -8.24 3.30 4.91
C ARG A 20 -9.45 2.46 4.55
N ALA A 21 -9.34 1.14 4.66
CA ALA A 21 -10.45 0.21 4.48
C ALA A 21 -11.58 0.39 5.51
N GLY A 22 -11.25 0.88 6.72
CA GLY A 22 -12.23 1.23 7.74
C GLY A 22 -12.93 2.58 7.49
N GLU A 23 -12.25 3.51 6.82
CA GLU A 23 -12.75 4.85 6.51
C GLU A 23 -13.56 4.92 5.22
N SER A 24 -13.19 4.13 4.21
CA SER A 24 -13.75 4.15 2.86
C SER A 24 -13.99 2.74 2.31
N ARG A 25 -14.99 2.62 1.42
CA ARG A 25 -15.25 1.38 0.67
C ARG A 25 -14.37 1.22 -0.57
N VAL A 26 -13.71 2.30 -0.98
CA VAL A 26 -12.76 2.35 -2.11
C VAL A 26 -11.38 2.71 -1.55
N LEU A 27 -10.38 1.93 -1.92
CA LEU A 27 -8.99 2.14 -1.54
C LEU A 27 -8.17 2.49 -2.78
N ASP A 28 -7.62 3.70 -2.78
CA ASP A 28 -6.63 4.15 -3.74
C ASP A 28 -5.29 3.50 -3.42
N VAL A 29 -4.84 2.63 -4.33
CA VAL A 29 -3.61 1.85 -4.15
C VAL A 29 -2.38 2.75 -4.18
N PHE A 30 -2.32 3.69 -5.12
CA PHE A 30 -1.14 4.51 -5.34
C PHE A 30 -1.02 5.58 -4.26
N ALA A 31 -2.12 6.19 -3.84
CA ALA A 31 -2.09 7.13 -2.71
C ALA A 31 -1.58 6.47 -1.42
N VAL A 32 -1.99 5.23 -1.14
CA VAL A 32 -1.47 4.48 0.01
C VAL A 32 0.00 4.12 -0.18
N ALA A 33 0.40 3.71 -1.38
CA ALA A 33 1.79 3.38 -1.67
C ALA A 33 2.72 4.59 -1.50
N GLU A 34 2.30 5.78 -1.97
CA GLU A 34 3.03 7.03 -1.83
C GLU A 34 3.16 7.44 -0.35
N GLU A 35 2.07 7.35 0.42
CA GLU A 35 2.06 7.68 1.84
C GLU A 35 3.05 6.82 2.63
N VAL A 36 3.17 5.53 2.29
CA VAL A 36 4.15 4.63 2.87
C VAL A 36 5.55 4.96 2.35
N GLN A 37 5.72 5.15 1.04
CA GLN A 37 7.03 5.46 0.47
C GLN A 37 7.65 6.73 1.08
N LEU A 38 6.85 7.77 1.33
CA LEU A 38 7.29 9.00 2.00
C LEU A 38 7.81 8.73 3.42
N ARG A 39 7.21 7.79 4.16
CA ARG A 39 7.67 7.37 5.49
C ARG A 39 8.98 6.57 5.45
N PHE A 40 9.27 5.91 4.33
CA PHE A 40 10.43 5.04 4.12
C PHE A 40 11.36 5.52 3.00
N ASN A 41 11.42 6.83 2.73
CA ASN A 41 12.15 7.41 1.60
C ASN A 41 13.67 7.04 1.55
N GLY A 42 14.22 6.50 2.65
CA GLY A 42 15.59 5.99 2.72
C GLY A 42 15.79 4.54 2.24
N GLU A 43 14.73 3.75 2.00
CA GLU A 43 14.85 2.31 1.68
C GLU A 43 15.01 2.00 0.18
N ASN A 44 15.02 3.01 -0.70
CA ASN A 44 15.17 2.86 -2.16
C ASN A 44 14.27 1.76 -2.77
N VAL A 45 13.01 1.73 -2.33
CA VAL A 45 11.99 0.79 -2.80
C VAL A 45 11.13 1.46 -3.86
N ALA A 46 10.92 0.77 -4.98
CA ALA A 46 10.08 1.24 -6.06
C ALA A 46 8.61 1.38 -5.61
N LEU A 47 7.91 2.41 -6.08
CA LEU A 47 6.52 2.66 -5.68
C LEU A 47 5.61 1.48 -6.06
N GLU A 48 5.91 0.86 -7.20
CA GLU A 48 5.20 -0.28 -7.77
C GLU A 48 5.32 -1.54 -6.90
N ASP A 49 6.47 -1.74 -6.24
CA ASP A 49 6.64 -2.86 -5.29
C ASP A 49 5.76 -2.66 -4.05
N ILE A 50 5.63 -1.42 -3.58
CA ILE A 50 4.76 -1.07 -2.45
C ILE A 50 3.30 -1.23 -2.86
N ALA A 51 2.92 -0.69 -4.03
CA ALA A 51 1.58 -0.79 -4.60
C ALA A 51 1.14 -2.26 -4.78
N ALA A 52 2.05 -3.14 -5.22
CA ALA A 52 1.74 -4.56 -5.35
C ALA A 52 1.41 -5.22 -4.00
N VAL A 53 2.09 -4.83 -2.91
CA VAL A 53 1.77 -5.30 -1.55
C VAL A 53 0.47 -4.70 -1.04
N VAL A 54 0.22 -3.41 -1.31
CA VAL A 54 -1.06 -2.73 -0.99
C VAL A 54 -2.23 -3.45 -1.67
N MET A 55 -2.13 -3.71 -2.97
CA MET A 55 -3.14 -4.46 -3.72
C MET A 55 -3.38 -5.85 -3.14
N GLN A 56 -2.32 -6.59 -2.81
CA GLN A 56 -2.44 -7.93 -2.25
C GLN A 56 -3.17 -7.92 -0.90
N LEU A 57 -2.91 -6.92 -0.06
CA LEU A 57 -3.56 -6.78 1.25
C LEU A 57 -5.00 -6.28 1.11
N ALA A 58 -5.25 -5.31 0.25
CA ALA A 58 -6.59 -4.75 0.05
C ALA A 58 -7.54 -5.73 -0.67
N ALA A 59 -7.02 -6.62 -1.53
CA ALA A 59 -7.80 -7.73 -2.08
C ALA A 59 -8.34 -8.68 -0.99
N GLN A 60 -7.69 -8.73 0.19
CA GLN A 60 -8.12 -9.53 1.34
C GLN A 60 -9.11 -8.79 2.25
N SER A 61 -9.24 -7.46 2.13
CA SER A 61 -10.13 -6.65 2.97
C SER A 61 -11.55 -6.50 2.41
N GLY A 62 -11.79 -6.92 1.16
CA GLY A 62 -13.09 -6.80 0.51
C GLY A 62 -13.45 -5.37 0.06
N CYS A 63 -12.47 -4.46 0.05
CA CYS A 63 -12.61 -3.11 -0.49
C CYS A 63 -12.52 -3.12 -2.01
N ALA A 64 -13.22 -2.19 -2.66
CA ALA A 64 -12.98 -1.91 -4.08
C ALA A 64 -11.63 -1.20 -4.22
N LEU A 65 -10.87 -1.52 -5.26
CA LEU A 65 -9.57 -0.93 -5.53
C LEU A 65 -9.69 0.13 -6.63
N GLU A 66 -9.09 1.29 -6.39
CA GLU A 66 -8.86 2.33 -7.39
C GLU A 66 -7.38 2.30 -7.78
N LEU A 67 -7.14 2.26 -9.10
CA LEU A 67 -5.81 2.09 -9.71
C LEU A 67 -5.45 3.28 -10.61
N ASP A 68 -6.21 4.37 -10.55
CA ASP A 68 -5.96 5.54 -11.39
C ASP A 68 -4.65 6.21 -10.92
N GLU A 69 -3.70 6.34 -11.84
CA GLU A 69 -2.51 7.17 -11.66
C GLU A 69 -2.99 8.63 -11.83
N ALA A 70 -3.06 9.37 -10.73
CA ALA A 70 -3.47 10.78 -10.74
C ALA A 70 -2.51 11.69 -11.52
#